data_AF-A0A644Y3H2-F1
#
_entry.id   AF-A0A644Y3H2-F1
#
_cell.length_a   1.000
_cell.length_b   1.000
_cell.length_c   1.000
_cell.angle_alpha   90.00
_cell.angle_beta   90.00
_cell.angle_gamma   90.00
#
_symmetry.space_group_name_H-M   'P 1'
#
loop_
_entity.id
_entity.type
_entity.pdbx_description
1 polymer ?
#
loop_
_entity_poly.entity_id
_entity_poly.type
_entity_poly.pdbx_seq_one_letter_code
_entity_poly.pdbx_strand_id
1 'polypeptide(L)'
;MKVNMLQYVLRCLFFVCCTLIFVNCNGQVYNRDFDLFLLKFANFEMPANPTELLAAIERKGNFEQNKILSNDYDKFIREKGDTYWEFSDFFEYNFIGKKKLENCWILLYYRGFLCDDVNLQKSEFILSTFALDGKIISSLPVAGGYGDILTFNSEIYSPEKIEVNYTKYSEKGEKKYSKYYCIQKDGKIVLKK
;
A
#
# COMPACT_ATOMS: atom_id res chain seq x y z
N MET A 1 24.98 -58.79 7.17
CA MET A 1 24.45 -57.65 6.39
C MET A 1 24.76 -56.36 7.13
N LYS A 2 25.91 -55.74 6.84
CA LYS A 2 26.29 -54.46 7.44
C LYS A 2 25.59 -53.37 6.63
N VAL A 3 24.36 -53.01 7.03
CA VAL A 3 23.75 -51.75 6.57
C VAL A 3 24.77 -50.68 6.91
N ASN A 4 25.31 -50.05 5.86
CA ASN A 4 26.48 -49.21 5.95
C ASN A 4 26.18 -48.11 6.96
N MET A 5 26.88 -48.09 8.10
CA MET A 5 26.60 -47.14 9.20
C MET A 5 26.59 -45.70 8.67
N LEU A 6 27.39 -45.44 7.63
CA LEU A 6 27.42 -44.22 6.85
C LEU A 6 26.07 -43.89 6.17
N GLN A 7 25.38 -44.87 5.56
CA GLN A 7 24.05 -44.65 4.96
C GLN A 7 22.98 -44.36 6.01
N TYR A 8 23.06 -44.98 7.19
CA TYR A 8 22.13 -44.69 8.29
C TYR A 8 22.37 -43.29 8.85
N VAL A 9 23.63 -42.93 9.08
CA VAL A 9 24.05 -41.58 9.51
C VAL A 9 23.65 -40.52 8.49
N LEU A 10 23.84 -40.77 7.19
CA LEU A 10 23.42 -39.85 6.12
C LEU A 10 21.90 -39.68 6.05
N ARG A 11 21.12 -40.74 6.24
CA ARG A 11 19.65 -40.66 6.29
C ARG A 11 19.17 -39.91 7.54
N CYS A 12 19.82 -40.11 8.69
CA CYS A 12 19.53 -39.34 9.91
C CYS A 12 19.91 -37.86 9.75
N LEU A 13 21.06 -37.54 9.15
CA LEU A 13 21.45 -36.16 8.83
C LEU A 13 20.48 -35.51 7.85
N PHE A 14 20.04 -36.22 6.81
CA PHE A 14 19.02 -35.71 5.89
C PHE A 14 17.69 -35.47 6.61
N PHE A 15 17.26 -36.36 7.50
CA PHE A 15 16.03 -36.18 8.27
C PHE A 15 16.14 -35.03 9.29
N VAL A 16 17.31 -34.83 9.91
CA VAL A 16 17.60 -33.70 10.81
C VAL A 16 17.67 -32.38 10.03
N CYS A 17 18.25 -32.37 8.83
CA CYS A 17 18.24 -31.19 7.95
C CYS A 17 16.84 -30.87 7.43
N CYS A 18 16.05 -31.88 7.04
CA CYS A 18 14.66 -31.68 6.63
C CYS A 18 13.78 -31.25 7.81
N THR A 19 13.96 -31.80 9.01
CA THR A 19 13.22 -31.33 10.20
C THR A 19 13.68 -29.96 10.67
N LEU A 20 14.95 -29.55 10.49
CA LEU A 20 15.38 -28.17 10.75
C LEU A 20 14.84 -27.17 9.70
N ILE A 21 14.52 -27.64 8.48
CA ILE A 21 13.83 -26.84 7.45
C ILE A 21 12.31 -26.78 7.71
N PHE A 22 11.71 -27.79 8.34
CA PHE A 22 10.26 -27.86 8.60
C PHE A 22 9.81 -27.55 10.04
N VAL A 23 10.70 -27.50 11.04
CA VAL A 23 10.38 -27.20 12.45
C VAL A 23 10.55 -25.72 12.79
N ASN A 24 11.00 -24.88 11.84
CA ASN A 24 10.75 -23.44 11.90
C ASN A 24 9.50 -23.01 11.12
N CYS A 25 8.66 -23.95 10.70
CA CYS A 25 7.33 -23.67 10.13
C CYS A 25 6.22 -23.73 11.18
N ASN A 26 6.42 -23.08 12.33
CA ASN A 26 5.33 -22.76 13.25
C ASN A 26 5.59 -21.40 13.90
N GLY A 27 4.85 -20.40 13.43
CA GLY A 27 4.78 -19.07 14.04
C GLY A 27 5.20 -17.98 13.06
N GLN A 28 4.23 -17.52 12.27
CA GLN A 28 4.30 -16.35 11.40
C GLN A 28 5.11 -16.61 10.11
N VAL A 29 4.37 -16.85 9.02
CA VAL A 29 4.85 -16.50 7.68
C VAL A 29 4.94 -14.98 7.65
N TYR A 30 5.96 -14.43 8.30
CA TYR A 30 6.51 -13.15 7.93
C TYR A 30 6.99 -13.35 6.50
N ASN A 31 6.22 -12.83 5.56
CA ASN A 31 6.66 -12.78 4.18
C ASN A 31 7.88 -11.86 4.18
N ARG A 32 9.08 -12.46 4.22
CA ARG A 32 10.36 -11.75 4.30
C ARG A 32 10.45 -10.65 3.23
N ASP A 33 9.88 -10.91 2.06
CA ASP A 33 9.85 -9.95 0.97
C ASP A 33 8.91 -8.77 1.28
N PHE A 34 7.78 -9.02 1.94
CA PHE A 34 6.89 -7.96 2.43
C PHE A 34 7.52 -7.15 3.57
N ASP A 35 8.24 -7.79 4.50
CA ASP A 35 8.96 -7.06 5.54
C ASP A 35 10.07 -6.18 4.95
N LEU A 36 10.85 -6.71 4.01
CA LEU A 36 11.86 -5.95 3.26
C LEU A 36 11.22 -4.81 2.45
N PHE A 37 10.04 -5.03 1.88
CA PHE A 37 9.26 -3.97 1.23
C PHE A 37 8.86 -2.88 2.23
N LEU A 38 8.32 -3.26 3.39
CA LEU A 38 7.95 -2.33 4.45
C LEU A 38 9.13 -1.55 5.03
N LEU A 39 10.38 -2.05 4.94
CA LEU A 39 11.57 -1.31 5.39
C LEU A 39 11.81 -0.02 4.58
N LYS A 40 11.25 0.08 3.37
CA LYS A 40 11.35 1.28 2.54
C LYS A 40 10.46 2.44 3.03
N PHE A 41 9.68 2.24 4.09
CA PHE A 41 8.67 3.18 4.58
C PHE A 41 8.95 3.61 6.02
N ALA A 42 8.91 4.92 6.27
CA ALA A 42 8.90 5.46 7.62
C ALA A 42 7.58 5.16 8.33
N ASN A 43 7.62 4.99 9.65
CA ASN A 43 6.38 4.94 10.43
C ASN A 43 5.79 6.35 10.53
N PHE A 44 4.48 6.50 10.32
CA PHE A 44 3.78 7.77 10.52
C PHE A 44 2.79 7.72 11.69
N GLU A 45 2.59 8.87 12.32
CA GLU A 45 1.61 9.05 13.40
C GLU A 45 0.26 9.50 12.84
N MET A 46 -0.82 9.20 13.57
CA MET A 46 -2.15 9.73 13.28
C MET A 46 -2.45 10.82 14.32
N PRO A 47 -3.16 11.90 13.97
CA PRO A 47 -3.84 12.15 12.70
C PRO A 47 -2.87 12.48 11.55
N ALA A 48 -3.24 12.11 10.32
CA ALA A 48 -2.46 12.38 9.12
C ALA A 48 -3.26 13.28 8.16
N ASN A 49 -2.63 14.33 7.64
CA ASN A 49 -3.16 15.13 6.53
C ASN A 49 -2.34 14.81 5.27
N PRO A 50 -2.84 13.97 4.35
CA PRO A 50 -2.13 13.62 3.12
C PRO A 50 -1.75 14.83 2.25
N THR A 51 -2.54 15.90 2.31
CA THR A 51 -2.31 17.13 1.52
C THR A 51 -1.18 17.98 2.10
N GLU A 52 -1.09 18.07 3.42
CA GLU A 52 0.06 18.74 4.06
C GLU A 52 1.34 17.93 3.88
N LEU A 53 1.24 16.59 3.91
CA LEU A 53 2.35 15.69 3.58
C LEU A 53 2.84 15.95 2.14
N LEU A 54 1.94 16.13 1.17
CA LEU A 54 2.28 16.53 -0.20
C LEU A 54 3.06 17.85 -0.23
N ALA A 55 2.51 18.90 0.39
CA ALA A 55 3.14 20.21 0.38
C ALA A 55 4.53 20.17 1.04
N ALA A 56 4.76 19.27 2.00
CA ALA A 56 6.06 19.04 2.61
C ALA A 56 7.01 18.25 1.69
N ILE A 57 6.50 17.29 0.91
CA ILE A 57 7.25 16.51 -0.09
C ILE A 57 7.74 17.41 -1.22
N GLU A 58 6.85 18.21 -1.81
CA GLU A 58 7.16 19.14 -2.91
C GLU A 58 8.18 20.21 -2.49
N ARG A 59 8.07 20.73 -1.26
CA ARG A 59 8.98 21.75 -0.75
C ARG A 59 10.38 21.24 -0.41
N LYS A 60 10.55 19.94 -0.11
CA LYS A 60 11.82 19.40 0.41
C LYS A 60 12.67 18.66 -0.61
N GLY A 61 12.17 18.34 -1.80
CA GLY A 61 12.96 17.75 -2.91
C GLY A 61 13.68 16.41 -2.63
N ASN A 62 13.61 15.88 -1.40
CA ASN A 62 14.50 14.82 -0.90
C ASN A 62 13.93 13.39 -1.03
N PHE A 63 12.87 13.17 -1.82
CA PHE A 63 12.21 11.87 -1.90
C PHE A 63 12.67 10.98 -3.08
N GLU A 64 13.62 11.43 -3.90
CA GLU A 64 14.18 10.62 -5.00
C GLU A 64 14.68 9.24 -4.55
N GLN A 65 15.01 9.06 -3.27
CA GLN A 65 15.52 7.80 -2.71
C GLN A 65 14.44 6.73 -2.43
N ASN A 66 13.15 7.05 -2.50
CA ASN A 66 12.07 6.13 -2.12
C ASN A 66 11.29 5.55 -3.30
N LYS A 67 11.78 5.64 -4.55
CA LYS A 67 11.07 5.07 -5.70
C LYS A 67 11.12 3.53 -5.65
N ILE A 68 9.96 2.87 -5.75
CA ILE A 68 9.85 1.41 -5.95
C ILE A 68 9.48 1.19 -7.41
N LEU A 69 10.16 0.25 -8.05
CA LEU A 69 9.91 -0.10 -9.46
C LEU A 69 8.51 -0.72 -9.60
N SER A 70 7.83 -0.46 -10.72
CA SER A 70 6.49 -1.00 -11.02
C SER A 70 6.41 -2.50 -10.73
N ASN A 71 7.44 -3.27 -11.08
CA ASN A 71 7.48 -4.72 -10.87
C ASN A 71 7.37 -5.14 -9.40
N ASP A 72 7.97 -4.40 -8.46
CA ASP A 72 7.86 -4.68 -7.03
C ASP A 72 6.45 -4.35 -6.53
N TYR A 73 5.84 -3.27 -7.04
CA TYR A 73 4.46 -2.89 -6.73
C TYR A 73 3.47 -3.91 -7.31
N ASP A 74 3.54 -4.20 -8.61
CA ASP A 74 2.64 -5.11 -9.34
C ASP A 74 2.70 -6.55 -8.81
N LYS A 75 3.87 -7.05 -8.37
CA LYS A 75 4.03 -8.39 -7.79
C LYS A 75 3.25 -8.61 -6.49
N PHE A 76 2.98 -7.55 -5.72
CA PHE A 76 2.24 -7.64 -4.44
C PHE A 76 0.80 -7.15 -4.52
N ILE A 77 0.46 -6.32 -5.54
CA ILE A 77 -0.74 -5.49 -5.53
C ILE A 77 -1.80 -5.93 -6.54
N ARG A 78 -1.44 -6.72 -7.56
CA ARG A 78 -2.39 -7.17 -8.57
C ARG A 78 -2.67 -8.67 -8.54
N GLU A 79 -3.45 -9.09 -7.55
CA GLU A 79 -4.43 -10.16 -7.73
C GLU A 79 -5.72 -9.75 -6.99
N LYS A 80 -6.70 -9.23 -7.75
CA LYS A 80 -8.00 -8.68 -7.33
C LYS A 80 -7.98 -7.22 -6.84
N GLY A 81 -7.78 -6.28 -7.77
CA GLY A 81 -8.15 -4.89 -7.55
C GLY A 81 -9.43 -4.55 -8.29
N ASP A 82 -10.52 -4.31 -7.56
CA ASP A 82 -11.69 -3.54 -8.06
C ASP A 82 -11.33 -2.05 -8.23
N THR A 83 -10.16 -1.77 -8.82
CA THR A 83 -9.85 -0.43 -9.32
C THR A 83 -10.43 -0.36 -10.72
N TYR A 84 -11.34 0.57 -10.94
CA TYR A 84 -12.21 0.74 -12.12
C TYR A 84 -11.53 0.80 -13.51
N TRP A 85 -10.23 0.54 -13.64
CA TRP A 85 -9.48 0.90 -14.83
C TRP A 85 -8.28 -0.02 -15.09
N GLU A 86 -8.24 -0.59 -16.30
CA GLU A 86 -7.06 -1.18 -16.92
C GLU A 86 -6.11 -0.04 -17.36
N PHE A 87 -4.81 -0.12 -17.07
CA PHE A 87 -3.88 0.95 -17.47
C PHE A 87 -2.52 0.40 -17.94
N SER A 88 -2.02 1.01 -19.02
CA SER A 88 -0.89 0.60 -19.86
C SER A 88 0.35 1.55 -19.83
N ASP A 89 0.34 2.62 -19.03
CA ASP A 89 1.32 3.72 -19.15
C ASP A 89 2.29 3.84 -17.95
N PHE A 90 3.37 4.61 -18.10
CA PHE A 90 4.43 4.79 -17.09
C PHE A 90 3.93 5.51 -15.82
N PHE A 91 4.22 4.93 -14.65
CA PHE A 91 3.82 5.47 -13.34
C PHE A 91 5.02 5.93 -12.52
N GLU A 92 4.83 7.00 -11.74
CA GLU A 92 5.73 7.34 -10.64
C GLU A 92 5.05 7.07 -9.29
N TYR A 93 5.67 6.22 -8.49
CA TYR A 93 5.24 5.91 -7.12
C TYR A 93 6.20 6.57 -6.12
N ASN A 94 5.67 7.47 -5.30
CA ASN A 94 6.43 8.11 -4.22
C ASN A 94 5.81 7.74 -2.87
N PHE A 95 6.53 6.99 -2.04
CA PHE A 95 5.95 6.50 -0.78
C PHE A 95 6.11 7.52 0.35
N ILE A 96 5.13 7.57 1.25
CA ILE A 96 5.12 8.49 2.38
C ILE A 96 5.44 7.75 3.67
N GLY A 97 4.70 6.69 3.97
CA GLY A 97 4.92 5.95 5.20
C GLY A 97 3.98 4.78 5.41
N LYS A 98 4.22 4.06 6.51
CA LYS A 98 3.42 2.94 6.99
C LYS A 98 2.98 3.12 8.45
N LYS A 99 1.96 2.38 8.85
CA LYS A 99 1.55 2.21 10.25
C LYS A 99 1.00 0.80 10.45
N LYS A 100 1.41 0.12 11.51
CA LYS A 100 0.88 -1.20 11.89
C LYS A 100 -0.40 -1.02 12.69
N LEU A 101 -1.47 -1.72 12.32
CA LEU A 101 -2.63 -2.00 13.16
C LEU A 101 -2.54 -3.45 13.68
N GLU A 102 -3.48 -3.84 14.55
CA GLU A 102 -3.50 -5.18 15.16
C GLU A 102 -3.41 -6.31 14.11
N ASN A 103 -4.19 -6.22 13.02
CA ASN A 103 -4.34 -7.27 12.01
C ASN A 103 -3.89 -6.90 10.59
N CYS A 104 -3.44 -5.65 10.38
CA CYS A 104 -3.08 -5.19 9.04
C CYS A 104 -2.01 -4.08 9.11
N TRP A 105 -1.39 -3.83 7.97
CA TRP A 105 -0.58 -2.64 7.74
C TRP A 105 -1.38 -1.61 6.97
N ILE A 106 -1.22 -0.34 7.33
CA ILE A 106 -1.66 0.81 6.55
C ILE A 106 -0.44 1.39 5.86
N LEU A 107 -0.52 1.61 4.55
CA LEU A 107 0.47 2.33 3.77
C LEU A 107 -0.17 3.56 3.13
N LEU A 108 0.56 4.67 3.15
CA LEU A 108 0.22 5.90 2.45
C LEU A 108 1.30 6.18 1.40
N TYR A 109 0.87 6.36 0.16
CA TYR A 109 1.78 6.60 -0.96
C TYR A 109 1.13 7.41 -2.07
N TYR A 110 1.96 8.09 -2.84
CA TYR A 110 1.60 8.83 -4.03
C TYR A 110 1.70 7.94 -5.27
N ARG A 111 0.78 8.16 -6.20
CA ARG A 111 0.79 7.64 -7.56
C ARG A 111 0.53 8.80 -8.51
N GLY A 112 1.54 9.13 -9.32
CA GLY A 112 1.46 10.13 -10.38
C GLY A 112 1.39 9.44 -11.74
N PHE A 113 0.48 9.91 -12.58
CA PHE A 113 0.34 9.50 -13.97
C PHE A 113 0.79 10.65 -14.85
N LEU A 114 1.90 10.46 -15.55
CA LEU A 114 2.41 11.43 -16.50
C LEU A 114 1.87 11.10 -17.88
N CYS A 115 1.10 12.02 -18.43
CA CYS A 115 0.58 11.95 -19.80
C CYS A 115 1.02 13.20 -20.55
N ASP A 116 1.08 13.10 -21.88
CA ASP A 116 1.51 14.21 -22.73
C ASP A 116 0.58 15.43 -22.63
N ASP A 117 -0.71 15.21 -22.34
CA ASP A 117 -1.69 16.26 -22.06
C ASP A 117 -1.82 16.49 -20.55
N VAL A 118 -1.41 17.67 -20.07
CA VAL A 118 -1.50 18.05 -18.65
C VAL A 118 -2.94 18.00 -18.10
N ASN A 119 -3.96 18.18 -18.95
CA ASN A 119 -5.36 18.12 -18.53
C ASN A 119 -5.83 16.68 -18.28
N LEU A 120 -5.07 15.68 -18.74
CA LEU A 120 -5.32 14.27 -18.45
C LEU A 120 -4.50 13.77 -17.27
N GLN A 121 -3.67 14.63 -16.67
CA GLN A 121 -2.79 14.25 -15.58
C GLN A 121 -3.62 13.80 -14.38
N LYS A 122 -3.23 12.65 -13.83
CA LYS A 122 -3.84 12.11 -12.61
C LYS A 122 -2.75 12.04 -11.56
N SER A 123 -3.11 12.44 -10.36
CA SER A 123 -2.22 12.30 -9.22
C SER A 123 -3.05 11.95 -7.99
N GLU A 124 -2.60 10.95 -7.24
CA GLU A 124 -3.34 10.42 -6.12
C GLU A 124 -2.40 10.07 -4.96
N PHE A 125 -2.77 10.48 -3.77
CA PHE A 125 -2.37 9.81 -2.55
C PHE A 125 -3.37 8.72 -2.22
N ILE A 126 -2.85 7.52 -2.03
CA ILE A 126 -3.63 6.32 -1.81
C ILE A 126 -3.30 5.81 -0.42
N LEU A 127 -4.35 5.64 0.38
CA LEU A 127 -4.33 4.91 1.64
C LEU A 127 -4.71 3.46 1.35
N SER A 128 -3.77 2.54 1.52
CA SER A 128 -4.01 1.10 1.33
C SER A 128 -3.84 0.33 2.62
N THR A 129 -4.65 -0.72 2.78
CA THR A 129 -4.51 -1.70 3.85
C THR A 129 -4.02 -3.04 3.29
N PHE A 130 -3.09 -3.65 4.01
CA PHE A 130 -2.47 -4.93 3.66
C PHE A 130 -2.60 -5.90 4.82
N ALA A 131 -2.90 -7.16 4.52
CA ALA A 131 -2.73 -8.24 5.47
C ALA A 131 -1.25 -8.36 5.88
N LEU A 132 -0.98 -9.00 7.03
CA LEU A 132 0.38 -9.13 7.56
C LEU A 132 1.31 -9.94 6.64
N ASP A 133 0.76 -10.72 5.72
CA ASP A 133 1.46 -11.49 4.68
C ASP A 133 1.75 -10.69 3.39
N GLY A 134 1.29 -9.44 3.32
CA GLY A 134 1.50 -8.54 2.20
C GLY A 134 0.39 -8.52 1.15
N LYS A 135 -0.70 -9.27 1.34
CA LYS A 135 -1.86 -9.19 0.42
C LYS A 135 -2.65 -7.90 0.63
N ILE A 136 -2.97 -7.18 -0.44
CA ILE A 136 -3.90 -6.02 -0.33
C ILE A 136 -5.26 -6.47 0.16
N ILE A 137 -5.80 -5.71 1.11
CA ILE A 137 -7.17 -5.82 1.59
C ILE A 137 -8.06 -4.76 0.92
N SER A 138 -7.64 -3.49 0.94
CA SER A 138 -8.40 -2.39 0.33
C SER A 138 -7.53 -1.18 0.03
N SER A 139 -8.04 -0.26 -0.77
CA SER A 139 -7.39 1.01 -1.08
C SER A 139 -8.41 2.14 -1.22
N LEU A 140 -7.99 3.36 -0.87
CA LEU A 140 -8.80 4.56 -0.97
C LEU A 140 -7.92 5.74 -1.40
N PRO A 141 -8.23 6.41 -2.54
CA PRO A 141 -7.67 7.71 -2.83
C PRO A 141 -8.12 8.73 -1.78
N VAL A 142 -7.16 9.38 -1.11
CA VAL A 142 -7.39 10.31 0.00
C VAL A 142 -6.97 11.75 -0.32
N ALA A 143 -6.09 11.97 -1.29
CA ALA A 143 -5.86 13.31 -1.83
C ALA A 143 -5.44 13.21 -3.29
N GLY A 144 -5.68 14.23 -4.10
CA GLY A 144 -5.28 14.19 -5.49
C GLY A 144 -6.18 14.99 -6.42
N GLY A 145 -5.94 14.79 -7.72
CA GLY A 145 -6.71 15.41 -8.79
C GLY A 145 -6.70 14.58 -10.06
N TYR A 146 -7.81 14.66 -10.79
CA TYR A 146 -8.01 14.04 -12.10
C TYR A 146 -8.29 15.15 -13.12
N GLY A 147 -7.22 15.63 -13.75
CA GLY A 147 -7.30 16.73 -14.68
C GLY A 147 -8.00 17.95 -14.09
N ASP A 148 -8.87 18.55 -14.89
CA ASP A 148 -9.74 19.65 -14.52
C ASP A 148 -11.11 19.20 -14.00
N ILE A 149 -11.36 17.91 -13.83
CA ILE A 149 -12.70 17.36 -13.54
C ILE A 149 -12.94 17.21 -12.03
N LEU A 150 -11.92 16.80 -11.28
CA LEU A 150 -12.08 16.42 -9.88
C LEU A 150 -10.82 16.71 -9.09
N THR A 151 -10.97 17.35 -7.93
CA THR A 151 -9.96 17.35 -6.88
C THR A 151 -10.54 16.76 -5.60
N PHE A 152 -9.67 16.20 -4.77
CA PHE A 152 -10.06 15.69 -3.47
C PHE A 152 -8.92 15.81 -2.46
N ASN A 153 -9.29 15.96 -1.21
CA ASN A 153 -8.37 15.97 -0.07
C ASN A 153 -9.02 15.26 1.12
N SER A 154 -8.22 14.93 2.14
CA SER A 154 -8.75 14.24 3.31
C SER A 154 -8.16 14.74 4.61
N GLU A 155 -8.93 14.54 5.67
CA GLU A 155 -8.48 14.57 7.05
C GLU A 155 -8.59 13.16 7.63
N ILE A 156 -7.45 12.55 7.94
CA ILE A 156 -7.37 11.21 8.51
C ILE A 156 -7.17 11.35 10.02
N TYR A 157 -8.28 11.38 10.76
CA TYR A 157 -8.25 11.52 12.21
C TYR A 157 -7.81 10.23 12.90
N SER A 158 -8.39 9.11 12.45
CA SER A 158 -8.11 7.77 12.96
C SER A 158 -8.52 6.73 11.91
N PRO A 159 -8.18 5.44 12.09
CA PRO A 159 -8.70 4.38 11.24
C PRO A 159 -10.23 4.38 11.12
N GLU A 160 -10.96 4.79 12.17
CA GLU A 160 -12.42 4.80 12.22
C GLU A 160 -13.06 6.07 11.64
N LYS A 161 -12.27 7.13 11.40
CA LYS A 161 -12.75 8.42 10.93
C LYS A 161 -11.80 9.01 9.89
N ILE A 162 -12.13 8.74 8.63
CA ILE A 162 -11.47 9.26 7.45
C ILE A 162 -12.48 10.10 6.69
N GLU A 163 -12.26 11.40 6.57
CA GLU A 163 -13.12 12.29 5.79
C GLU A 163 -12.43 12.63 4.49
N VAL A 164 -13.07 12.33 3.36
CA VAL A 164 -12.58 12.69 2.03
C VAL A 164 -13.52 13.76 1.46
N ASN A 165 -13.00 14.96 1.24
CA ASN A 165 -13.72 16.05 0.61
C ASN A 165 -13.40 16.09 -0.87
N TYR A 166 -14.43 16.22 -1.69
CA TYR A 166 -14.35 16.25 -3.14
C TYR A 166 -14.85 17.58 -3.66
N THR A 167 -14.17 18.11 -4.67
CA THR A 167 -14.64 19.21 -5.51
C THR A 167 -14.69 18.73 -6.94
N LYS A 168 -15.90 18.62 -7.49
CA LYS A 168 -16.12 18.28 -8.90
C LYS A 168 -16.37 19.55 -9.70
N TYR A 169 -15.67 19.70 -10.81
CA TYR A 169 -15.78 20.85 -11.69
C TYR A 169 -16.57 20.48 -12.96
N SER A 170 -17.26 21.48 -13.51
CA SER A 170 -18.01 21.38 -14.76
C SER A 170 -18.25 22.77 -15.32
N GLU A 171 -18.75 22.85 -16.57
CA GLU A 171 -19.18 24.11 -17.17
C GLU A 171 -20.25 24.84 -16.34
N LYS A 172 -21.01 24.12 -15.51
CA LYS A 172 -22.07 24.66 -14.65
C LYS A 172 -21.55 25.18 -13.29
N GLY A 173 -20.23 25.12 -13.06
CA GLY A 173 -19.57 25.49 -11.81
C GLY A 173 -19.05 24.29 -11.01
N GLU A 174 -18.68 24.55 -9.75
CA GLU A 174 -18.13 23.56 -8.83
C GLU A 174 -19.20 22.94 -7.92
N LYS A 175 -19.05 21.65 -7.61
CA LYS A 175 -19.85 20.93 -6.62
C LYS A 175 -18.96 20.31 -5.56
N LYS A 176 -19.18 20.69 -4.30
CA LYS A 176 -18.46 20.17 -3.13
C LYS A 176 -19.29 19.16 -2.37
N TYR A 177 -18.66 18.07 -1.96
CA TYR A 177 -19.28 17.04 -1.11
C TYR A 177 -18.22 16.25 -0.35
N SER A 178 -18.61 15.69 0.80
CA SER A 178 -17.71 14.89 1.63
C SER A 178 -18.24 13.46 1.76
N LYS A 179 -17.32 12.50 1.90
CA LYS A 179 -17.62 11.10 2.19
C LYS A 179 -16.79 10.65 3.39
N TYR A 180 -17.41 9.92 4.29
CA TYR A 180 -16.77 9.39 5.48
C TYR A 180 -16.48 7.91 5.32
N TYR A 181 -15.26 7.51 5.67
CA TYR A 181 -14.81 6.13 5.59
C TYR A 181 -14.26 5.66 6.93
N CYS A 182 -14.22 4.34 7.10
CA CYS A 182 -13.50 3.70 8.19
C CYS A 182 -12.81 2.42 7.72
N ILE A 183 -11.68 2.11 8.33
CA ILE A 183 -10.99 0.84 8.25
C ILE A 183 -11.62 -0.09 9.29
N GLN A 184 -12.22 -1.19 8.83
CA GLN A 184 -12.80 -2.22 9.69
C GLN A 184 -11.70 -3.11 10.28
N LYS A 185 -12.06 -3.95 11.27
CA LYS A 185 -11.13 -4.88 11.92
C LYS A 185 -10.45 -5.87 10.96
N ASP A 186 -11.12 -6.22 9.87
CA ASP A 186 -10.59 -7.07 8.79
C ASP A 186 -9.72 -6.28 7.80
N GLY A 187 -9.46 -4.99 8.07
CA GLY A 187 -8.67 -4.10 7.25
C GLY A 187 -9.44 -3.45 6.10
N LYS A 188 -10.71 -3.78 5.84
CA LYS A 188 -11.46 -3.17 4.73
C LYS A 188 -11.79 -1.71 4.99
N ILE A 189 -11.49 -0.86 4.03
CA ILE A 189 -11.96 0.52 3.99
C ILE A 189 -13.40 0.53 3.44
N VAL A 190 -14.36 0.99 4.23
CA VAL A 190 -15.78 1.05 3.86
C VAL A 190 -16.34 2.45 4.03
N LEU A 191 -17.30 2.81 3.18
CA LEU A 191 -18.08 4.04 3.31
C LEU A 191 -18.98 3.94 4.56
N LYS A 192 -18.85 4.90 5.47
CA LYS A 192 -19.82 5.12 6.55
C LYS A 192 -21.03 5.84 5.99
N LYS A 193 -22.20 5.23 6.17
CA LYS A 193 -23.51 5.84 5.88
C LYS A 193 -23.92 6.75 7.02
#